data_AF-A0A5E4GN62-F1
#
_entry.id   AF-A0A5E4GN62-F1
#
_cell.length_a   1.000
_cell.length_b   1.000
_cell.length_c   1.000
_cell.angle_alpha   90.00
_cell.angle_beta   90.00
_cell.angle_gamma   90.00
#
_symmetry.space_group_name_H-M   'P 1'
#
loop_
_entity.id
_entity.type
_entity.pdbx_description
1 polymer ?
#
loop_
_entity_poly.entity_id
_entity_poly.type
_entity_poly.pdbx_seq_one_letter_code
_entity_poly.pdbx_strand_id
1 'polypeptide(L)'
;ASVKWDWQFLWRLRLPPKIKTFLWIVCHQKLLTNVQRQKRGLTQAPTCPRCDYPMETIAHLFKDCPLSLTIWNCLQIGNNPSPEMVDFKEWLLRNLQSKRK
;
A
#
# COMPACT_ATOMS: atom_id res chain seq x y z
N ALA A 1 0.01 16.98 -9.09
CA ALA A 1 -0.45 16.48 -10.42
C ALA A 1 -0.90 15.04 -10.25
N SER A 2 -2.09 14.66 -10.69
CA SER A 2 -2.56 13.28 -10.59
C SER A 2 -1.71 12.38 -11.49
N VAL A 3 -1.04 11.39 -10.90
CA VAL A 3 -0.23 10.43 -11.66
C VAL A 3 -1.16 9.60 -12.55
N LYS A 4 -0.97 9.66 -13.88
CA LYS A 4 -1.72 8.84 -14.83
C LYS A 4 -1.27 7.38 -14.67
N TRP A 5 -2.17 6.54 -14.15
CA TRP A 5 -1.88 5.13 -13.90
C TRP A 5 -1.86 4.33 -15.20
N ASP A 6 -0.69 3.79 -15.57
CA ASP A 6 -0.55 2.86 -16.69
C ASP A 6 -0.54 1.41 -16.17
N TRP A 7 -1.56 0.63 -16.55
CA TRP A 7 -1.61 -0.79 -16.18
C TRP A 7 -0.54 -1.63 -16.89
N GLN A 8 -0.03 -1.19 -18.04
CA GLN A 8 1.04 -1.90 -18.75
C GLN A 8 2.34 -1.88 -17.95
N PHE A 9 2.60 -0.79 -17.20
CA PHE A 9 3.76 -0.68 -16.31
C PHE A 9 3.83 -1.86 -15.33
N LEU A 10 2.72 -2.20 -14.67
CA LEU A 10 2.68 -3.29 -13.69
C LEU A 10 3.13 -4.63 -14.30
N TRP A 11 2.69 -4.90 -15.53
CA TRP A 11 3.01 -6.15 -16.22
C TRP A 11 4.43 -6.17 -16.79
N ARG A 12 5.03 -5.00 -17.07
CA ARG A 12 6.42 -4.85 -17.50
C ARG A 12 7.44 -5.00 -16.37
N LEU A 13 7.02 -4.90 -15.11
CA LEU A 13 7.91 -5.09 -13.97
C LEU A 13 8.57 -6.48 -14.00
N ARG A 14 9.86 -6.57 -13.68
CA ARG A 14 10.59 -7.84 -13.55
C ARG A 14 10.32 -8.46 -12.18
N LEU A 15 9.06 -8.82 -11.93
CA LEU A 15 8.59 -9.42 -10.68
C LEU A 15 7.91 -10.77 -10.95
N PRO A 16 7.90 -11.70 -9.97
CA PRO A 16 7.13 -12.92 -10.09
C PRO A 16 5.63 -12.65 -10.35
N PRO A 17 4.93 -13.48 -11.14
CA PRO A 17 3.51 -13.27 -11.47
C PRO A 17 2.62 -13.08 -10.24
N LYS A 18 2.86 -13.84 -9.17
CA LYS A 18 2.11 -13.73 -7.90
C LYS A 18 2.18 -12.32 -7.30
N ILE A 19 3.34 -11.67 -7.37
CA ILE A 19 3.53 -10.31 -6.86
C ILE A 19 2.82 -9.29 -7.75
N LYS A 20 2.84 -9.47 -9.08
CA LYS A 20 2.08 -8.61 -10.01
C LYS A 20 0.57 -8.69 -9.74
N THR A 21 0.02 -9.90 -9.57
CA THR A 21 -1.40 -10.08 -9.23
C THR A 21 -1.74 -9.44 -7.88
N PHE A 22 -0.89 -9.60 -6.88
CA PHE A 22 -1.06 -8.95 -5.58
C PHE A 22 -1.09 -7.42 -5.71
N LEU A 23 -0.12 -6.83 -6.40
CA LEU A 23 -0.07 -5.39 -6.66
C LEU A 23 -1.31 -4.91 -7.42
N TRP A 24 -1.81 -5.68 -8.40
CA TRP A 24 -3.06 -5.37 -9.10
C TRP A 24 -4.24 -5.27 -8.14
N ILE A 25 -4.41 -6.24 -7.23
CA ILE A 25 -5.45 -6.23 -6.19
C ILE A 25 -5.34 -4.99 -5.30
N VAL A 26 -4.12 -4.66 -4.88
CA VAL A 26 -3.81 -3.49 -4.04
C VAL A 26 -4.18 -2.17 -4.75
N CYS A 27 -3.81 -2.02 -6.03
CA CYS A 27 -4.08 -0.80 -6.81
C CYS A 27 -5.57 -0.58 -7.08
N HIS A 28 -6.35 -1.66 -7.18
CA HIS A 28 -7.81 -1.63 -7.29
C HIS A 28 -8.54 -1.45 -5.95
N GLN A 29 -7.81 -1.28 -4.86
CA GLN A 29 -8.35 -1.19 -3.51
C GLN A 29 -9.22 -2.40 -3.09
N LYS A 30 -8.86 -3.60 -3.58
CA LYS A 30 -9.62 -4.84 -3.36
C LYS A 30 -9.10 -5.71 -2.23
N LEU A 31 -7.95 -5.36 -1.64
CA LEU A 31 -7.42 -6.04 -0.46
C LEU A 31 -8.42 -5.91 0.71
N LEU A 32 -8.62 -6.99 1.46
CA LEU A 32 -9.55 -7.05 2.59
C LEU A 32 -9.02 -6.33 3.84
N THR A 33 -8.70 -5.05 3.72
CA THR A 33 -8.43 -4.21 4.90
C THR A 33 -9.69 -4.06 5.75
N ASN A 34 -9.60 -3.71 7.03
CA ASN A 34 -10.78 -3.61 7.89
C ASN A 34 -11.77 -2.54 7.41
N VAL A 35 -11.32 -1.47 6.75
CA VAL A 35 -12.21 -0.54 6.03
C VAL A 35 -13.02 -1.25 4.92
N GLN A 36 -12.38 -2.12 4.14
CA GLN A 36 -13.08 -2.88 3.08
C GLN A 36 -13.95 -4.00 3.64
N ARG A 37 -13.53 -4.64 4.74
CA ARG A 37 -14.33 -5.64 5.44
C ARG A 37 -15.58 -5.03 6.05
N GLN A 38 -15.47 -3.85 6.67
CA GLN A 38 -16.61 -3.14 7.26
C GLN A 38 -17.62 -2.74 6.17
N LYS A 39 -17.14 -2.21 5.04
CA LYS A 39 -17.98 -1.92 3.86
C LYS A 39 -18.75 -3.13 3.32
N ARG A 40 -18.26 -4.36 3.58
CA ARG A 40 -18.89 -5.62 3.17
C ARG A 40 -19.67 -6.31 4.30
N GLY A 41 -19.78 -5.70 5.48
CA GLY A 41 -20.44 -6.30 6.65
C GLY A 41 -19.66 -7.47 7.29
N LEU A 42 -18.36 -7.60 7.03
CA LEU A 42 -17.50 -8.69 7.53
C LEU A 42 -16.77 -8.35 8.85
N THR A 43 -16.92 -7.12 9.34
CA THR A 43 -16.42 -6.65 10.64
C THR A 43 -17.23 -5.42 11.07
N GLN A 44 -17.32 -5.19 12.37
CA GLN A 44 -18.01 -4.02 12.94
C GLN A 44 -17.10 -2.79 12.99
N ALA A 45 -15.79 -3.00 13.19
CA ALA A 45 -14.80 -1.93 13.33
C ALA A 45 -13.80 -1.92 12.17
N PRO A 46 -13.48 -0.73 11.61
CA PRO A 46 -12.46 -0.57 10.57
C PRO A 46 -11.04 -0.43 11.15
N THR A 47 -10.87 -0.59 12.45
CA THR A 47 -9.62 -0.34 13.19
C THR A 47 -8.50 -1.25 12.76
N CYS A 48 -7.25 -0.76 12.77
CA CYS A 48 -6.09 -1.59 12.50
C CYS A 48 -5.79 -2.47 13.72
N PRO A 49 -5.72 -3.81 13.59
CA PRO A 49 -5.45 -4.71 14.72
C PRO A 49 -3.98 -4.69 15.17
N ARG A 50 -3.12 -3.86 14.54
CA ARG A 50 -1.67 -3.79 14.83
C ARG A 50 -1.29 -2.57 15.65
N CYS A 51 -2.01 -1.47 15.50
CA CYS A 51 -1.69 -0.20 16.15
C CYS A 51 -2.94 0.58 16.61
N ASP A 52 -4.10 -0.06 16.58
CA ASP A 52 -5.40 0.50 17.00
C ASP A 52 -5.82 1.79 16.28
N TYR A 53 -5.19 2.12 15.16
CA TYR A 53 -5.58 3.26 14.35
C TYR A 53 -7.03 3.10 13.85
N PRO A 54 -7.88 4.15 13.87
CA PRO A 54 -9.31 4.03 13.61
C PRO A 54 -9.67 3.44 12.24
N MET A 55 -8.82 3.64 11.22
CA MET A 55 -9.10 3.21 9.85
C MET A 55 -7.91 2.49 9.21
N GLU A 56 -7.99 1.16 9.16
CA GLU A 56 -7.10 0.34 8.36
C GLU A 56 -7.46 0.45 6.87
N THR A 57 -6.94 1.49 6.24
CA THR A 57 -6.93 1.65 4.78
C THR A 57 -5.74 0.93 4.18
N ILE A 58 -5.68 0.84 2.85
CA ILE A 58 -4.49 0.33 2.15
C ILE A 58 -3.27 1.23 2.37
N ALA A 59 -3.47 2.55 2.37
CA ALA A 59 -2.43 3.51 2.69
C ALA A 59 -1.88 3.25 4.09
N HIS A 60 -2.77 3.09 5.07
CA HIS A 60 -2.37 2.75 6.43
C HIS A 60 -1.60 1.42 6.47
N LEU A 61 -2.16 0.36 5.90
CA LEU A 61 -1.57 -0.97 5.96
C LEU A 61 -0.14 -1.02 5.40
N PHE A 62 0.16 -0.33 4.30
CA PHE A 62 1.49 -0.41 3.66
C PHE A 62 2.42 0.77 3.94
N LYS A 63 1.87 1.96 4.24
CA LYS A 63 2.62 3.22 4.36
C LYS A 63 2.59 3.78 5.78
N ASP A 64 1.41 3.95 6.37
CA ASP A 64 1.25 4.78 7.59
C ASP A 64 1.28 3.98 8.90
N CYS A 65 1.07 2.67 8.85
CA CYS A 65 1.05 1.83 10.04
C CYS A 65 2.45 1.81 10.70
N PRO A 66 2.57 2.07 12.01
CA PRO A 66 3.84 2.02 12.73
C PRO A 66 4.60 0.70 12.51
N LEU A 67 3.88 -0.43 12.48
CA LEU A 67 4.49 -1.73 12.21
C LEU A 67 5.09 -1.80 10.80
N SER A 68 4.38 -1.30 9.79
CA SER A 68 4.87 -1.26 8.42
C SER A 68 6.09 -0.34 8.29
N LEU A 69 6.07 0.81 8.97
CA LEU A 69 7.23 1.71 9.08
C LEU A 69 8.45 1.01 9.68
N THR A 70 8.27 0.25 10.77
CA THR A 70 9.35 -0.55 11.37
C THR A 70 9.94 -1.52 10.36
N ILE A 71 9.10 -2.24 9.60
CA ILE A 71 9.57 -3.19 8.56
C ILE A 71 10.38 -2.45 7.49
N TRP A 72 9.90 -1.31 6.99
CA TRP A 72 10.63 -0.52 5.99
C TRP A 72 12.00 -0.06 6.50
N ASN A 73 12.06 0.37 7.76
CA ASN A 73 13.31 0.79 8.41
C ASN A 73 14.28 -0.39 8.57
N CYS A 74 13.79 -1.57 8.98
CA CYS A 74 14.61 -2.78 9.10
C CYS A 74 15.20 -3.22 7.75
N LEU A 75 14.44 -3.06 6.67
CA LEU A 75 14.89 -3.39 5.31
C LEU A 75 15.83 -2.32 4.71
N GLN A 76 16.05 -1.21 5.42
CA GLN A 76 16.84 -0.06 4.94
C GLN A 76 16.36 0.47 3.57
N ILE A 77 15.07 0.34 3.28
CA ILE A 77 14.47 0.84 2.05
C ILE A 77 14.16 2.33 2.28
N GLY A 78 15.05 3.19 1.78
CA GLY A 78 15.13 4.61 2.11
C GLY A 78 13.90 5.45 1.81
N ASN A 79 13.72 6.48 2.65
CA ASN A 79 12.75 7.58 2.59
C ASN A 79 11.31 7.15 2.32
N ASN A 80 10.67 6.51 3.30
CA ASN A 80 9.22 6.58 3.34
C ASN A 80 8.87 8.08 3.50
N PRO A 81 8.28 8.75 2.49
CA PRO A 81 7.95 10.16 2.63
C PRO A 81 7.04 10.32 3.83
N SER A 82 7.12 11.48 4.48
CA SER A 82 6.28 11.80 5.64
C SER A 82 4.80 11.42 5.37
N PRO A 83 4.06 10.97 6.39
CA PRO A 83 2.68 10.48 6.24
C PRO A 83 1.76 11.49 5.54
N GLU A 84 2.12 12.77 5.62
CA GLU A 84 1.33 13.90 5.19
C GLU A 84 1.38 14.07 3.64
N MET A 85 0.21 13.84 3.03
CA MET A 85 -0.24 14.34 1.71
C MET A 85 0.05 13.55 0.43
N VAL A 86 0.89 12.51 0.39
CA VAL A 86 1.07 11.73 -0.86
C VAL A 86 0.01 10.62 -0.98
N ASP A 87 -0.77 10.65 -2.08
CA ASP A 87 -1.73 9.59 -2.45
C ASP A 87 -1.04 8.21 -2.50
N PHE A 88 -1.74 7.17 -2.05
CA PHE A 88 -1.17 5.82 -1.98
C PHE A 88 -0.63 5.32 -3.33
N LYS A 89 -1.33 5.62 -4.44
CA LYS A 89 -0.89 5.19 -5.77
C LYS A 89 0.39 5.89 -6.17
N GLU A 90 0.50 7.18 -5.90
CA GLU A 90 1.72 7.94 -6.16
C GLU A 90 2.89 7.43 -5.32
N TRP A 91 2.67 7.18 -4.03
CA TRP A 91 3.66 6.56 -3.15
C TRP A 91 4.13 5.19 -3.67
N LEU A 92 3.18 4.34 -4.07
CA LEU A 92 3.48 3.00 -4.58
C LEU A 92 4.29 3.06 -5.88
N LEU A 93 3.92 3.94 -6.82
CA LEU A 93 4.64 4.08 -8.08
C LEU A 93 6.08 4.55 -7.87
N ARG A 94 6.31 5.53 -6.99
CA ARG A 94 7.67 5.98 -6.65
C ARG A 94 8.53 4.84 -6.12
N ASN A 95 7.97 4.01 -5.24
CA ASN A 95 8.69 2.86 -4.66
C ASN A 95 8.93 1.72 -5.65
N LEU A 96 8.04 1.52 -6.64
CA LEU A 96 8.23 0.51 -7.69
C LEU A 96 9.20 0.97 -8.80
N GLN A 97 9.33 2.28 -9.02
CA GLN A 97 10.24 2.86 -10.02
C GLN A 97 11.65 3.11 -9.49
N SER A 98 11.81 3.15 -8.16
CA SER A 98 13.10 3.18 -7.48
C SER A 98 13.97 2.04 -8.01
N LYS A 99 14.95 2.38 -8.86
CA LYS A 99 15.98 1.43 -9.29
C LYS A 99 16.75 1.03 -8.03
N ARG A 100 16.58 -0.21 -7.57
CA ARG A 100 17.50 -0.80 -6.59
C ARG A 100 18.91 -0.71 -7.21
N LYS A 101 19.79 0.06 -6.57
CA LYS A 101 21.23 -0.02 -6.79
C LYS A 101 21.73 -1.37 -6.30
#